data_AF-A0A2E9C058-F1
#
_entry.id   AF-A0A2E9C058-F1
#
_cell.length_a   1.000
_cell.length_b   1.000
_cell.length_c   1.000
_cell.angle_alpha   90.00
_cell.angle_beta   90.00
_cell.angle_gamma   90.00
#
_symmetry.space_group_name_H-M   'P 1'
#
loop_
_entity.id
_entity.type
_entity.pdbx_description
1 polymer ?
#
loop_
_entity_poly.entity_id
_entity_poly.type
_entity_poly.pdbx_seq_one_letter_code
_entity_poly.pdbx_strand_id
1 'polypeptide(L)'
;MAQARPIGVSVQAWQPPRRIDAIDFWLRSRLLAIAHGLRETWRPSARRWPMADALADAPVLARFSSPLWTDGRDDEFALVAGKVQNLRVARAAFDAIEVPAGELLSFWRQLGRPSAWRGFVQGRELRGG
;
A
#
# COMPACT_ATOMS: atom_id res chain seq x y z
N MET A 1 17.24 28.41 -51.09
CA MET A 1 17.72 28.10 -49.72
C MET A 1 16.74 28.72 -48.74
N ALA A 2 15.87 27.91 -48.11
CA ALA A 2 14.87 28.38 -47.16
C ALA A 2 15.44 28.25 -45.73
N GLN A 3 15.59 29.37 -45.01
CA GLN A 3 16.05 29.38 -43.62
C GLN A 3 14.90 28.97 -42.69
N ALA A 4 15.13 27.94 -41.88
CA ALA A 4 14.20 27.52 -40.84
C ALA A 4 14.15 28.56 -39.71
N ARG A 5 12.95 29.02 -39.36
CA ARG A 5 12.73 29.93 -38.22
C ARG A 5 12.80 29.14 -36.90
N PRO A 6 13.57 29.59 -35.90
CA PRO A 6 13.61 28.92 -34.61
C PRO A 6 12.29 29.14 -33.85
N ILE A 7 11.65 28.05 -33.44
CA ILE A 7 10.50 28.07 -32.54
C ILE A 7 11.05 28.39 -31.14
N GLY A 8 10.90 29.64 -30.70
CA GLY A 8 11.23 30.03 -29.33
C GLY A 8 10.25 29.36 -28.37
N VAL A 9 10.67 28.27 -27.73
CA VAL A 9 9.93 27.69 -26.60
C VAL A 9 10.18 28.59 -25.40
N SER A 10 9.20 29.41 -25.02
CA SER A 10 9.27 30.18 -23.78
C SER A 10 9.12 29.21 -22.61
N VAL A 11 10.23 28.91 -21.95
CA VAL A 11 10.20 28.16 -20.69
C VAL A 11 9.64 29.11 -19.64
N GLN A 12 8.37 28.91 -19.27
CA GLN A 12 7.74 29.71 -18.22
C GLN A 12 8.53 29.53 -16.92
N ALA A 13 9.12 30.62 -16.44
CA ALA A 13 9.95 30.61 -15.25
C ALA A 13 9.13 30.07 -14.06
N TRP A 14 9.64 29.01 -13.43
CA TRP A 14 9.03 28.43 -12.23
C TRP A 14 8.84 29.51 -11.17
N GLN A 15 7.59 29.80 -10.84
CA GLN A 15 7.23 30.71 -9.76
C GLN A 15 7.04 29.88 -8.48
N PRO A 16 7.68 30.24 -7.35
CA PRO A 16 7.49 29.51 -6.11
C PRO A 16 6.03 29.59 -5.64
N PRO A 17 5.44 28.48 -5.18
CA PRO A 17 4.03 28.43 -4.79
C PRO A 17 3.76 29.39 -3.63
N ARG A 18 2.66 30.14 -3.73
CA ARG A 18 2.23 31.05 -2.68
C ARG A 18 1.57 30.23 -1.57
N ARG A 19 1.53 30.79 -0.36
CA ARG A 19 0.89 30.12 0.80
C ARG A 19 -0.58 29.76 0.54
N ILE A 20 -1.27 30.54 -0.30
CA ILE A 20 -2.67 30.31 -0.69
C ILE A 20 -2.78 29.09 -1.61
N ASP A 21 -1.83 28.90 -2.53
CA ASP A 21 -1.77 27.73 -3.41
C ASP A 21 -1.55 26.44 -2.61
N ALA A 22 -0.73 26.51 -1.56
CA ALA A 22 -0.53 25.41 -0.64
C ALA A 22 -1.80 25.06 0.15
N ILE A 23 -2.60 26.06 0.55
CA ILE A 23 -3.87 25.86 1.26
C ILE A 23 -4.92 25.27 0.31
N ASP A 24 -5.08 25.79 -0.92
CA ASP A 24 -6.00 25.24 -1.91
C ASP A 24 -5.65 23.80 -2.26
N PHE A 25 -4.36 23.52 -2.49
CA PHE A 25 -3.87 22.16 -2.72
C PHE A 25 -4.15 21.24 -1.53
N TRP A 26 -3.88 21.69 -0.31
CA TRP A 26 -4.16 20.92 0.90
C TRP A 26 -5.66 20.65 1.05
N LEU A 27 -6.51 21.65 0.82
CA LEU A 27 -7.95 21.51 0.95
C LEU A 27 -8.52 20.56 -0.10
N ARG A 28 -8.16 20.74 -1.38
CA ARG A 28 -8.59 19.85 -2.48
C ARG A 28 -8.13 18.43 -2.26
N SER A 29 -6.87 18.23 -1.89
CA SER A 29 -6.34 16.88 -1.63
C SER A 29 -7.06 16.21 -0.45
N ARG A 30 -7.38 16.96 0.62
CA ARG A 30 -8.17 16.42 1.74
C ARG A 30 -9.61 16.11 1.34
N LEU A 31 -10.28 16.96 0.58
CA LEU A 31 -11.63 16.71 0.09
C LEU A 31 -11.68 15.47 -0.81
N LEU A 32 -10.73 15.33 -1.74
CA LEU A 32 -10.66 14.15 -2.61
C LEU A 32 -10.34 12.87 -1.83
N ALA A 33 -9.43 12.93 -0.86
CA ALA A 33 -9.13 11.79 0.01
C ALA A 33 -10.35 11.37 0.85
N ILE A 34 -11.10 12.34 1.39
CA ILE A 34 -12.34 12.08 2.13
C ILE A 34 -13.41 11.49 1.21
N ALA A 35 -13.63 12.08 0.03
CA ALA A 35 -14.61 11.59 -0.93
C ALA A 35 -14.28 10.17 -1.42
N HIS A 36 -12.99 9.88 -1.65
CA HIS A 36 -12.52 8.54 -1.98
C HIS A 36 -12.74 7.57 -0.81
N GLY A 37 -12.39 7.96 0.41
CA GLY A 37 -12.62 7.16 1.61
C GLY A 37 -14.10 6.84 1.84
N LEU A 38 -14.99 7.80 1.62
CA LEU A 38 -16.44 7.62 1.70
C LEU A 38 -16.95 6.67 0.61
N ARG A 39 -16.51 6.81 -0.63
CA ARG A 39 -16.88 5.86 -1.70
C ARG A 39 -16.41 4.45 -1.39
N GLU A 40 -15.22 4.31 -0.82
CA GLU A 40 -14.64 3.01 -0.47
C GLU A 40 -15.30 2.39 0.78
N THR A 41 -15.82 3.18 1.72
CA THR A 41 -16.66 2.64 2.81
C THR A 41 -18.04 2.22 2.33
N TRP A 42 -18.52 2.80 1.21
CA TRP A 42 -19.80 2.46 0.59
C TRP A 42 -19.67 1.31 -0.42
N ARG A 43 -18.45 0.82 -0.69
CA ARG A 43 -18.22 -0.45 -1.40
C ARG A 43 -18.25 -1.60 -0.40
N PRO A 44 -19.28 -2.47 -0.42
CA PRO A 44 -19.37 -3.62 0.49
C PRO A 44 -18.29 -4.68 0.22
N SER A 45 -17.60 -4.60 -0.92
CA SER A 45 -16.73 -5.64 -1.47
C SER A 45 -15.41 -5.82 -0.71
N ALA A 46 -15.09 -5.01 0.30
CA ALA A 46 -13.83 -5.12 1.03
C ALA A 46 -14.07 -5.15 2.55
N ARG A 47 -14.70 -6.24 3.02
CA ARG A 47 -14.86 -6.54 4.46
C ARG A 47 -13.66 -7.29 5.03
N ARG A 48 -13.60 -7.40 6.36
CA ARG A 48 -12.67 -8.29 7.06
C ARG A 48 -13.28 -9.69 7.13
N TRP A 49 -12.51 -10.70 6.76
CA TRP A 49 -12.88 -12.11 6.83
C TRP A 49 -12.56 -12.68 8.21
N PRO A 50 -13.48 -13.45 8.82
CA PRO A 50 -13.23 -14.12 10.08
C PRO A 50 -12.31 -15.32 9.89
N MET A 51 -11.77 -15.81 11.01
CA MET A 51 -11.14 -17.12 11.05
C MET A 51 -12.21 -18.19 10.86
N ALA A 52 -11.92 -19.21 10.07
CA ALA A 52 -12.81 -20.33 9.80
C ALA A 52 -11.99 -21.61 9.59
N ASP A 53 -12.68 -22.75 9.61
CA ASP A 53 -12.10 -24.09 9.56
C ASP A 53 -12.83 -25.03 8.57
N ALA A 54 -13.77 -24.52 7.78
CA ALA A 54 -14.55 -25.33 6.84
C ALA A 54 -13.66 -25.94 5.74
N LEU A 55 -12.51 -25.34 5.45
CA LEU A 55 -11.51 -25.81 4.48
C LEU A 55 -10.27 -26.42 5.16
N ALA A 56 -10.28 -26.65 6.48
CA ALA A 56 -9.11 -27.15 7.20
C ALA A 56 -8.61 -28.51 6.66
N ASP A 57 -9.53 -29.39 6.27
CA ASP A 57 -9.24 -30.72 5.70
C ASP A 57 -9.23 -30.75 4.16
N ALA A 58 -9.43 -29.60 3.51
CA ALA A 58 -9.45 -29.53 2.05
C ALA A 58 -8.04 -29.72 1.46
N PRO A 59 -7.91 -30.38 0.28
CA PRO A 59 -6.62 -30.56 -0.36
C PRO A 59 -6.01 -29.23 -0.82
N VAL A 60 -4.71 -29.04 -0.59
CA VAL A 60 -3.98 -27.84 -1.03
C VAL A 60 -3.70 -27.91 -2.53
N LEU A 61 -4.39 -27.09 -3.32
CA LEU A 61 -4.20 -27.03 -4.78
C LEU A 61 -2.93 -26.26 -5.20
N ALA A 62 -2.55 -25.23 -4.44
CA ALA A 62 -1.40 -24.39 -4.74
C ALA A 62 -0.80 -23.79 -3.47
N ARG A 63 0.53 -23.56 -3.48
CA ARG A 63 1.26 -22.89 -2.40
C ARG A 63 2.28 -21.94 -2.99
N PHE A 64 2.34 -20.73 -2.43
CA PHE A 64 3.38 -19.76 -2.73
C PHE A 64 4.17 -19.44 -1.46
N SER A 65 5.49 -19.50 -1.55
CA SER A 65 6.40 -19.15 -0.45
C SER A 65 7.61 -18.43 -1.01
N SER A 66 8.08 -17.41 -0.30
CA SER A 66 9.30 -16.68 -0.65
C SER A 66 10.23 -16.58 0.56
N PRO A 67 11.55 -16.49 0.35
CA PRO A 67 12.50 -16.24 1.42
C PRO A 67 12.20 -14.91 2.14
N LEU A 68 12.26 -14.94 3.47
CA LEU A 68 12.06 -13.74 4.30
C LEU A 68 13.31 -12.85 4.35
N TRP A 69 14.48 -13.48 4.37
CA TRP A 69 15.79 -12.84 4.39
C TRP A 69 16.40 -12.94 2.99
N THR A 70 17.06 -11.87 2.55
CA THR A 70 17.76 -11.79 1.26
C THR A 70 19.18 -11.30 1.52
N ASP A 71 20.13 -11.68 0.65
CA ASP A 71 21.46 -11.10 0.37
C ASP A 71 22.43 -10.72 1.52
N GLY A 72 22.03 -10.83 2.79
CA GLY A 72 22.93 -10.79 3.96
C GLY A 72 23.68 -9.48 4.14
N ARG A 73 23.23 -8.39 3.52
CA ARG A 73 23.93 -7.10 3.63
C ARG A 73 23.67 -6.47 4.99
N ASP A 74 24.75 -6.17 5.70
CA ASP A 74 24.70 -5.61 7.05
C ASP A 74 24.08 -4.20 7.09
N ASP A 75 24.26 -3.41 6.02
CA ASP A 75 23.71 -2.05 5.92
C ASP A 75 22.18 -2.02 5.82
N GLU A 76 21.57 -3.06 5.23
CA GLU A 76 20.11 -3.18 5.10
C GLU A 76 19.46 -4.04 6.19
N PHE A 77 20.25 -4.73 7.01
CA PHE A 77 19.75 -5.74 7.93
C PHE A 77 18.63 -5.22 8.83
N ALA A 78 18.76 -4.00 9.37
CA ALA A 78 17.73 -3.39 10.22
C ALA A 78 16.38 -3.24 9.50
N LEU A 79 16.37 -2.87 8.23
CA LEU A 79 15.16 -2.73 7.42
C LEU A 79 14.57 -4.09 7.04
N VAL A 80 15.41 -5.08 6.74
CA VAL A 80 14.96 -6.45 6.47
C VAL A 80 14.34 -7.06 7.74
N ALA A 81 14.99 -6.91 8.89
CA ALA A 81 14.47 -7.36 10.18
C ALA A 81 13.13 -6.69 10.50
N GLY A 82 13.00 -5.38 10.23
CA GLY A 82 11.74 -4.65 10.38
C GLY A 82 10.63 -5.19 9.48
N LYS A 83 10.93 -5.53 8.22
CA LYS A 83 9.98 -6.19 7.31
C LYS A 83 9.52 -7.54 7.88
N VAL A 84 10.46 -8.36 8.36
CA VAL A 84 10.15 -9.68 8.95
C VAL A 84 9.25 -9.53 10.18
N GLN A 85 9.55 -8.56 11.06
CA GLN A 85 8.71 -8.26 12.22
C GLN A 85 7.30 -7.81 11.79
N ASN A 86 7.19 -6.93 10.79
CA ASN A 86 5.90 -6.48 10.29
C ASN A 86 5.08 -7.63 9.71
N LEU A 87 5.72 -8.57 8.98
CA LEU A 87 5.06 -9.78 8.48
C LEU A 87 4.62 -10.71 9.61
N ARG A 88 5.43 -10.85 10.66
CA ARG A 88 5.07 -11.62 11.87
C ARG A 88 3.83 -11.04 12.55
N VAL A 89 3.76 -9.72 12.72
CA VAL A 89 2.59 -9.04 13.29
C VAL A 89 1.38 -9.16 12.37
N ALA A 90 1.57 -8.99 11.06
CA ALA A 90 0.51 -9.06 10.07
C ALA A 90 -0.11 -10.46 9.97
N ARG A 91 0.66 -11.54 10.19
CA ARG A 91 0.20 -12.93 10.11
C ARG A 91 -1.12 -13.16 10.86
N ALA A 92 -1.25 -12.63 12.08
CA ALA A 92 -2.45 -12.83 12.90
C ALA A 92 -3.75 -12.32 12.25
N ALA A 93 -3.67 -11.43 11.26
CA ALA A 93 -4.83 -10.97 10.52
C ALA A 93 -5.22 -11.89 9.35
N PHE A 94 -4.32 -12.76 8.88
CA PHE A 94 -4.50 -13.59 7.68
C PHE A 94 -4.45 -15.09 7.95
N ASP A 95 -3.97 -15.51 9.12
CA ASP A 95 -3.95 -16.92 9.52
C ASP A 95 -5.38 -17.48 9.53
N ALA A 96 -5.60 -18.60 8.84
CA ALA A 96 -6.86 -19.34 8.79
C ALA A 96 -8.11 -18.51 8.40
N ILE A 97 -7.95 -17.48 7.56
CA ILE A 97 -9.09 -16.80 6.96
C ILE A 97 -9.61 -17.59 5.76
N GLU A 98 -10.92 -17.62 5.60
CA GLU A 98 -11.57 -18.21 4.43
C GLU A 98 -12.29 -17.12 3.63
N VAL A 99 -12.02 -17.10 2.33
CA VAL A 99 -12.61 -16.15 1.39
C VAL A 99 -13.49 -16.96 0.43
N PRO A 100 -14.83 -16.74 0.43
CA PRO A 100 -15.72 -17.47 -0.47
C PRO A 100 -15.39 -17.23 -1.95
N ALA A 101 -15.81 -18.16 -2.80
CA ALA A 101 -15.64 -18.00 -4.25
C ALA A 101 -16.35 -16.74 -4.77
N GLY A 102 -15.65 -15.97 -5.61
CA GLY A 102 -16.18 -14.72 -6.18
C GLY A 102 -16.05 -13.49 -5.27
N GLU A 103 -15.56 -13.65 -4.05
CA GLU A 103 -15.36 -12.55 -3.10
C GLU A 103 -13.95 -11.94 -3.19
N LEU A 104 -13.80 -10.72 -2.67
CA LEU A 104 -12.54 -9.98 -2.69
C LEU A 104 -11.87 -9.97 -1.31
N LEU A 105 -10.57 -10.29 -1.30
CA LEU A 105 -9.69 -10.07 -0.15
C LEU A 105 -8.97 -8.73 -0.31
N SER A 106 -9.32 -7.74 0.52
CA SER A 106 -8.57 -6.49 0.62
C SER A 106 -7.52 -6.58 1.73
N PHE A 107 -6.24 -6.52 1.35
CA PHE A 107 -5.13 -6.60 2.28
C PHE A 107 -5.23 -5.58 3.42
N TRP A 108 -5.48 -4.30 3.10
CA TRP A 108 -5.53 -3.22 4.09
C TRP A 108 -6.78 -3.28 4.98
N ARG A 109 -7.91 -3.75 4.45
CA ARG A 109 -9.12 -3.94 5.27
C ARG A 109 -8.98 -5.12 6.22
N GLN A 110 -8.35 -6.21 5.77
CA GLN A 110 -8.07 -7.37 6.60
C GLN A 110 -7.04 -7.04 7.70
N LEU A 111 -5.93 -6.40 7.32
CA LEU A 111 -4.85 -6.03 8.23
C LEU A 111 -5.26 -4.91 9.20
N GLY A 112 -6.08 -3.98 8.75
CA GLY A 112 -6.35 -2.71 9.44
C GLY A 112 -5.15 -1.76 9.41
N ARG A 113 -5.21 -0.70 10.24
CA ARG A 113 -4.16 0.32 10.29
C ARG A 113 -2.87 -0.24 10.90
N PRO A 114 -1.73 -0.26 10.18
CA PRO A 114 -0.45 -0.61 10.76
C PRO A 114 0.01 0.51 11.70
N SER A 115 0.37 0.18 12.93
CA SER A 115 0.74 1.17 13.95
C SER A 115 1.78 0.63 14.91
N ALA A 116 2.60 1.51 15.48
CA ALA A 116 3.63 1.15 16.45
C ALA A 116 3.06 0.39 17.67
N TRP A 117 1.88 0.80 18.16
CA TRP A 117 1.22 0.12 19.29
C TRP A 117 0.79 -1.32 18.99
N ARG A 118 0.61 -1.69 17.72
CA ARG A 118 0.36 -3.07 17.29
C ARG A 118 1.64 -3.87 17.06
N GLY A 119 2.81 -3.26 17.28
CA GLY A 119 4.12 -3.90 17.08
C GLY A 119 4.70 -3.75 15.68
N PHE A 120 4.09 -2.91 14.81
CA PHE A 120 4.70 -2.58 13.52
C PHE A 120 5.88 -1.62 13.71
N VAL A 121 6.93 -1.84 12.95
CA VAL A 121 8.18 -1.08 12.99
C VAL A 121 8.54 -0.58 11.59
N GLN A 122 9.54 0.30 11.49
CA GLN A 122 10.09 0.67 10.19
C GLN A 122 10.76 -0.57 9.56
N GLY A 123 10.48 -0.83 8.30
CA GLY A 123 11.02 -1.97 7.57
C GLY A 123 11.14 -1.68 6.09
N ARG A 124 11.78 -2.61 5.36
CA ARG A 124 11.97 -2.50 3.91
C ARG A 124 10.62 -2.52 3.19
N GLU A 125 10.37 -1.50 2.38
CA GLU A 125 9.20 -1.40 1.50
C GLU A 125 9.63 -1.67 0.04
N LEU A 126 8.70 -2.19 -0.76
CA LEU A 126 8.91 -2.26 -2.21
C LEU A 126 8.53 -0.90 -2.81
N ARG A 127 9.51 -0.18 -3.35
CA ARG A 127 9.29 1.01 -4.19
C ARG A 127 9.51 0.64 -5.64
N GLY A 128 8.46 0.74 -6.46
CA GLY A 128 8.52 0.35 -7.87
C GLY A 128 7.28 -0.45 -8.27
N GLY A 129 6.11 0.21 -8.21
CA GLY A 129 4.91 -0.23 -8.90
C GLY A 129 4.71 0.60 -10.15
#